data_AF-A0A367ZAU0-F1
#
_entry.id   AF-A0A367ZAU0-F1
#
_cell.length_a   1.000
_cell.length_b   1.000
_cell.length_c   1.000
_cell.angle_alpha   90.00
_cell.angle_beta   90.00
_cell.angle_gamma   90.00
#
_symmetry.space_group_name_H-M   'P 1'
#
loop_
_entity.id
_entity.type
_entity.pdbx_description
1 polymer ?
#
loop_
_entity_poly.entity_id
_entity_poly.type
_entity_poly.pdbx_seq_one_letter_code
_entity_poly.pdbx_strand_id
1 'polypeptide(L)'
;MVKFIEKSGESIEEAIIILDASDSWEGIYAEYEYISKKFGRQNSDWVLESQSLLRVDEKTYDKMEVKLADGTKKILYFDITQFY
;
A
#
# COMPACT_ATOMS: atom_id res chain seq x y z
N MET A 1 -2.77 -16.35 -4.96
CA MET A 1 -3.36 -15.13 -5.54
C MET A 1 -3.60 -14.20 -4.38
N VAL A 2 -2.92 -13.06 -4.40
CA VAL A 2 -3.03 -12.06 -3.35
C VAL A 2 -4.48 -11.62 -3.15
N LYS A 3 -4.87 -11.49 -1.88
CA LYS A 3 -6.18 -10.97 -1.45
C LYS A 3 -5.99 -9.67 -0.70
N PHE A 4 -6.98 -8.80 -0.81
CA PHE A 4 -7.04 -7.55 -0.07
C PHE A 4 -8.25 -7.58 0.87
N ILE A 5 -8.03 -7.27 2.14
CA ILE A 5 -9.14 -6.84 3.01
C ILE A 5 -9.15 -5.32 2.94
N GLU A 6 -10.08 -4.79 2.13
CA GLU A 6 -10.18 -3.35 1.92
C GLU A 6 -10.69 -2.62 3.17
N LYS A 7 -10.02 -1.53 3.46
CA LYS A 7 -10.38 -0.50 4.44
C LYS A 7 -10.10 0.87 3.81
N SER A 8 -10.15 1.96 4.57
CA SER A 8 -9.79 3.28 4.02
C SER A 8 -8.33 3.33 3.56
N GLY A 9 -7.43 2.68 4.31
CA GLY A 9 -5.98 2.76 4.15
C GLY A 9 -5.38 4.07 4.66
N GLU A 10 -6.16 4.97 5.28
CA GLU A 10 -5.70 6.34 5.62
C GLU A 10 -5.05 6.45 7.00
N SER A 11 -5.08 5.37 7.80
CA SER A 11 -4.37 5.22 9.08
C SER A 11 -3.87 3.78 9.27
N ILE A 12 -3.06 3.54 10.31
CA ILE A 12 -2.55 2.21 10.64
C ILE A 12 -3.69 1.26 11.05
N GLU A 13 -4.67 1.75 11.81
CA GLU A 13 -5.83 0.99 12.28
C GLU A 13 -6.71 0.55 11.09
N GLU A 14 -6.78 1.41 10.07
CA GLU A 14 -7.52 1.20 8.85
C GLU A 14 -6.63 0.78 7.67
N ALA A 15 -5.45 0.21 7.94
CA ALA A 15 -4.55 -0.28 6.92
C ALA A 15 -5.22 -1.36 6.05
N ILE A 16 -4.91 -1.33 4.75
CA ILE A 16 -5.35 -2.35 3.81
C ILE A 16 -4.52 -3.60 4.06
N ILE A 17 -5.17 -4.73 4.34
CA ILE A 17 -4.46 -5.96 4.68
C ILE A 17 -4.19 -6.74 3.40
N ILE A 18 -2.92 -7.08 3.16
CA ILE A 18 -2.51 -7.91 2.04
C ILE A 18 -2.29 -9.33 2.54
N LEU A 19 -3.04 -10.27 1.96
CA LEU A 19 -3.00 -11.68 2.32
C LEU A 19 -2.63 -12.58 1.14
N ASP A 20 -2.12 -13.77 1.44
CA ASP A 20 -1.79 -14.84 0.50
C ASP A 20 -0.74 -14.45 -0.56
N ALA A 21 0.15 -13.50 -0.22
CA ALA A 21 1.37 -13.24 -0.97
C ALA A 21 2.41 -14.33 -0.65
N SER A 22 3.03 -14.90 -1.68
CA SER A 22 3.96 -16.03 -1.57
C SER A 22 5.33 -15.58 -1.05
N ASP A 23 5.69 -14.33 -1.32
CA ASP A 23 6.93 -13.70 -0.89
C ASP A 23 6.76 -12.17 -0.87
N SER A 24 7.80 -11.47 -0.39
CA SER A 24 7.78 -10.01 -0.32
C SER A 24 7.71 -9.34 -1.69
N TRP A 25 8.19 -9.98 -2.77
CA TRP A 25 8.12 -9.40 -4.10
C TRP A 25 6.69 -9.39 -4.64
N GLU A 26 5.96 -10.50 -4.50
CA GLU A 26 4.53 -10.58 -4.83
C GLU A 26 3.70 -9.61 -3.97
N GLY A 27 4.02 -9.51 -2.67
CA GLY A 27 3.38 -8.59 -1.73
C GLY A 27 3.58 -7.12 -2.11
N ILE A 28 4.83 -6.70 -2.35
CA ILE A 28 5.14 -5.33 -2.78
C ILE A 28 4.48 -5.02 -4.12
N TYR A 29 4.56 -5.95 -5.10
CA TYR A 29 3.87 -5.75 -6.38
C TYR A 29 2.37 -5.51 -6.19
N ALA A 30 1.74 -6.23 -5.27
CA ALA A 30 0.33 -6.08 -4.95
C ALA A 30 -0.04 -4.71 -4.36
N GLU A 31 0.85 -4.06 -3.60
CA GLU A 31 0.64 -2.70 -3.09
C GLU A 31 0.51 -1.70 -4.26
N TYR A 32 1.46 -1.72 -5.18
CA TYR A 32 1.49 -0.81 -6.34
C TYR A 32 0.31 -1.07 -7.29
N GLU A 33 -0.06 -2.33 -7.48
CA GLU A 33 -1.27 -2.72 -8.22
C GLU A 33 -2.54 -2.20 -7.56
N TYR A 34 -2.65 -2.29 -6.22
CA TYR A 34 -3.79 -1.75 -5.48
C TYR A 34 -3.92 -0.24 -5.69
N ILE A 35 -2.82 0.50 -5.51
CA ILE A 35 -2.78 1.96 -5.74
C ILE A 35 -3.16 2.27 -7.19
N SER A 36 -2.66 1.49 -8.15
CA SER A 36 -2.96 1.73 -9.57
C SER A 36 -4.42 1.45 -9.93
N LYS A 37 -5.04 0.44 -9.32
CA LYS A 37 -6.48 0.18 -9.47
C LYS A 37 -7.32 1.31 -8.89
N LYS A 38 -6.87 1.94 -7.80
CA LYS A 38 -7.59 3.00 -7.10
C LYS A 38 -7.42 4.38 -7.75
N PHE A 39 -6.21 4.71 -8.22
CA PHE A 39 -5.86 6.05 -8.68
C PHE A 39 -5.43 6.14 -10.15
N GLY A 40 -5.40 5.03 -10.88
CA GLY A 40 -4.98 5.00 -12.28
C GLY A 40 -3.52 4.62 -12.46
N ARG A 41 -2.92 4.98 -13.59
CA ARG A 41 -1.59 4.51 -13.99
C ARG A 41 -0.47 5.24 -13.24
N GLN A 42 0.46 4.48 -12.65
CA GLN A 42 1.68 5.03 -12.06
C GLN A 42 2.50 5.84 -13.08
N ASN A 43 3.11 6.94 -12.64
CA ASN A 43 3.84 7.93 -13.44
C ASN A 43 2.99 8.72 -14.46
N SER A 44 1.66 8.56 -14.42
CA SER A 44 0.71 9.37 -15.19
C SER A 44 -0.31 10.01 -14.26
N ASP A 45 -1.08 9.17 -13.56
CA ASP A 45 -2.20 9.60 -12.72
C ASP A 45 -1.79 9.75 -11.25
N TRP A 46 -0.74 9.03 -10.85
CA TRP A 46 -0.09 9.17 -9.55
C TRP A 46 1.40 8.87 -9.63
N VAL A 47 2.17 9.45 -8.72
CA VAL A 47 3.59 9.14 -8.49
C VAL A 47 3.81 8.79 -7.03
N LEU A 48 4.75 7.89 -6.76
CA LEU A 48 5.21 7.63 -5.40
C LEU A 48 6.15 8.77 -4.97
N GLU A 49 5.80 9.46 -3.89
CA GLU A 49 6.68 10.46 -3.27
C GLU A 49 7.61 9.81 -2.24
N SER A 50 7.10 8.88 -1.43
CA SER A 50 7.89 8.16 -0.43
C SER A 50 7.25 6.82 -0.08
N GLN A 51 8.08 5.84 0.27
CA GLN A 51 7.69 4.58 0.87
C GLN A 51 8.50 4.37 2.16
N SER A 52 7.83 4.00 3.24
CA SER A 52 8.46 3.81 4.55
C SER A 52 7.92 2.57 5.25
N LEU A 53 8.83 1.72 5.72
CA LEU A 53 8.51 0.57 6.57
C LEU A 53 8.28 1.02 8.02
N LEU A 54 7.14 0.64 8.58
CA LEU A 54 6.76 0.91 9.96
C LEU A 54 6.58 -0.41 10.71
N ARG A 55 7.08 -0.47 11.94
CA ARG A 55 6.82 -1.59 12.86
C ARG A 55 6.10 -1.05 14.08
N VAL A 56 4.90 -1.58 14.33
CA VAL A 56 4.09 -1.23 15.50
C VAL A 56 3.68 -2.54 16.16
N ASP A 57 4.19 -2.74 17.37
CA ASP A 57 4.08 -4.02 18.10
C ASP A 57 4.58 -5.20 17.26
N GLU A 58 3.74 -6.21 17.04
CA GLU A 58 4.05 -7.42 16.26
C GLU A 58 3.68 -7.29 14.77
N LYS A 59 3.27 -6.09 14.34
CA LYS A 59 2.82 -5.85 12.97
C LYS A 59 3.80 -5.01 12.16
N THR A 60 3.92 -5.37 10.89
CA THR A 60 4.69 -4.64 9.90
C THR A 60 3.74 -3.95 8.93
N TYR A 61 3.95 -2.66 8.72
CA TYR A 61 3.18 -1.87 7.78
C TYR A 61 4.08 -1.15 6.80
N ASP A 62 3.60 -0.99 5.58
CA ASP A 62 4.19 -0.08 4.61
C ASP A 62 3.32 1.16 4.46
N LYS A 63 3.96 2.33 4.65
CA LYS A 63 3.37 3.65 4.43
C LYS A 63 3.78 4.16 3.07
N MET A 64 2.80 4.31 2.18
CA MET A 64 2.94 4.79 0.81
C MET A 64 2.40 6.22 0.71
N GLU A 65 3.29 7.19 0.50
CA GLU A 65 2.92 8.57 0.20
C GLU A 65 2.90 8.76 -1.31
N VAL A 66 1.72 9.03 -1.87
CA VAL A 66 1.53 9.23 -3.31
C VAL A 66 0.99 10.60 -3.63
N LYS A 67 1.40 11.16 -4.75
CA LYS A 67 0.87 12.41 -5.30
C LYS A 67 0.10 12.13 -6.57
N LEU A 68 -1.15 12.55 -6.61
CA LEU A 68 -2.03 12.43 -7.77
C LEU A 68 -1.72 13.52 -8.80
N ALA A 69 -2.18 13.34 -10.04
CA ALA A 69 -1.95 14.26 -11.15
C ALA A 69 -2.49 15.68 -10.90
N ASP A 70 -3.56 15.82 -10.10
CA ASP A 70 -4.11 17.10 -9.67
C ASP A 70 -3.30 17.80 -8.56
N GLY A 71 -2.24 17.14 -8.07
CA GLY A 71 -1.38 17.61 -6.99
C GLY A 71 -1.81 17.16 -5.59
N THR A 72 -2.96 16.51 -5.46
CA THR A 72 -3.45 15.95 -4.18
C THR A 72 -2.47 14.91 -3.65
N LYS A 73 -2.13 15.01 -2.36
CA LYS A 73 -1.33 14.01 -1.66
C LYS A 73 -2.22 13.02 -0.94
N LYS A 74 -1.91 11.73 -1.06
CA LYS A 74 -2.57 10.64 -0.35
C LYS A 74 -1.53 9.81 0.38
N ILE A 75 -1.91 9.35 1.56
CA ILE A 75 -1.13 8.40 2.34
C ILE A 75 -1.95 7.13 2.42
N LEU A 76 -1.33 6.01 2.09
CA LEU A 76 -1.91 4.69 2.25
C LEU A 76 -1.03 3.85 3.17
N TYR A 77 -1.67 3.09 4.05
CA TYR A 77 -1.04 2.10 4.91
C TYR A 77 -1.46 0.71 4.47
N PHE A 78 -0.49 -0.18 4.32
CA PHE A 78 -0.70 -1.59 4.04
C PHE A 78 -0.20 -2.42 5.21
N ASP A 79 -1.01 -3.35 5.72
CA ASP A 79 -0.55 -4.37 6.68
C ASP A 79 0.08 -5.51 5.87
N ILE A 80 1.41 -5.61 5.98
CA ILE A 80 2.26 -6.53 5.22
C ILE A 80 2.85 -7.63 6.10
N THR A 81 2.35 -7.76 7.33
CA THR A 81 2.87 -8.66 8.37
C THR A 81 3.01 -10.12 7.91
N GLN A 82 2.20 -10.58 6.95
CA GLN A 82 2.27 -11.97 6.50
C GLN A 82 3.54 -12.30 5.71
N PHE A 83 4.14 -11.33 5.02
CA PHE A 83 5.23 -11.57 4.07
C PHE A 83 6.50 -10.75 4.32
N TYR A 84 6.54 -9.95 5.40
CA TYR A 84 7.68 -9.12 5.80
C TYR A 84 7.90 -9.12 7.31
#